data_AF-A0A3N5P0W1-F1
#
_entry.id   AF-A0A3N5P0W1-F1
#
_cell.length_a   1.000
_cell.length_b   1.000
_cell.length_c   1.000
_cell.angle_alpha   90.00
_cell.angle_beta   90.00
_cell.angle_gamma   90.00
#
_symmetry.space_group_name_H-M   'P 1'
#
loop_
_entity.id
_entity.type
_entity.pdbx_description
1 polymer ?
#
loop_
_entity_poly.entity_id
_entity_poly.type
_entity_poly.pdbx_seq_one_letter_code
_entity_poly.pdbx_strand_id
1 'polypeptide(L)'
;MPITHTSKRNSTTGRVGRPPAGDDGQRVKDYPQVSFRLPRTARDKLVALSKITKQPQWRLIVESMERYLRDLPRNERIKLARLLSRSKRVQH
;
A
#
# COMPACT_ATOMS: atom_id res chain seq x y z
N MET A 1 41.61 21.57 32.29
CA MET A 1 40.25 22.15 32.47
C MET A 1 40.07 23.26 31.43
N PRO A 2 38.95 23.43 30.71
CA PRO A 2 37.71 22.64 30.63
C PRO A 2 37.36 22.19 29.18
N ILE A 3 36.25 21.45 29.11
CA ILE A 3 35.59 20.82 27.96
C ILE A 3 34.66 21.86 27.31
N THR A 4 34.56 21.90 25.98
CA THR A 4 33.36 22.46 25.33
C THR A 4 32.78 21.44 24.35
N HIS A 5 31.71 20.77 24.80
CA HIS A 5 30.77 20.09 23.93
C HIS A 5 30.09 21.14 23.06
N THR A 6 30.38 21.16 21.76
CA THR A 6 29.56 21.89 20.80
C THR A 6 28.26 21.11 20.59
N SER A 7 27.22 21.51 21.34
CA SER A 7 25.85 21.02 21.16
C SER A 7 25.39 21.34 19.74
N LYS A 8 25.36 20.30 18.88
CA LYS A 8 24.74 20.35 17.56
C LYS A 8 23.24 20.46 17.76
N ARG A 9 22.71 21.69 17.70
CA ARG A 9 21.28 21.97 17.62
C ARG A 9 20.72 21.23 16.39
N ASN A 10 19.96 20.16 16.63
CA ASN A 10 19.12 19.53 15.62
C ASN A 10 18.00 20.52 15.27
N SER A 11 18.25 21.37 14.27
CA SER A 11 17.18 22.13 13.62
C SER A 11 16.30 21.14 12.85
N THR A 12 15.07 21.03 13.31
CA THR A 12 13.94 20.34 12.69
C THR A 12 13.74 20.87 11.28
N THR A 13 14.40 20.22 10.31
CA THR A 13 14.02 20.34 8.91
C THR A 13 12.64 19.70 8.78
N GLY A 14 11.60 20.54 8.80
CA GLY A 14 10.27 20.15 8.39
C GLY A 14 10.36 19.57 7.00
N ARG A 15 10.42 18.25 6.89
CA ARG A 15 10.24 17.56 5.62
C ARG A 15 8.83 17.92 5.18
N VAL A 16 8.74 18.91 4.29
CA VAL A 16 7.61 19.09 3.38
C VAL A 16 7.59 17.85 2.48
N GLY A 17 7.22 16.71 3.09
CA GLY A 17 7.04 15.47 2.39
C GLY A 17 5.77 15.59 1.57
N ARG A 18 5.80 15.04 0.36
CA ARG A 18 4.61 14.81 -0.46
C ARG A 18 3.48 14.29 0.44
N PRO A 19 2.25 14.83 0.35
CA PRO A 19 1.14 14.38 1.17
C PRO A 19 1.03 12.85 1.10
N PRO A 20 0.63 12.21 2.20
CA PRO A 20 0.56 10.76 2.27
C PRO A 20 -0.30 10.25 1.12
N ALA A 21 0.34 9.52 0.21
CA ALA A 21 -0.29 9.03 -1.01
C ALA A 21 -1.11 7.75 -0.76
N GLY A 22 -1.23 7.30 0.50
CA GLY A 22 -1.99 6.12 0.86
C GLY A 22 -3.51 6.36 0.77
N ASP A 23 -4.22 5.25 0.81
CA ASP A 23 -5.66 5.16 1.04
C ASP A 23 -6.06 6.00 2.26
N ASP A 24 -7.05 6.88 2.08
CA ASP A 24 -7.55 7.85 3.06
C ASP A 24 -6.46 8.66 3.80
N GLY A 25 -5.37 9.01 3.11
CA GLY A 25 -4.29 9.81 3.70
C GLY A 25 -3.40 9.05 4.68
N GLN A 26 -3.50 7.73 4.71
CA GLN A 26 -2.59 6.89 5.49
C GLN A 26 -1.18 6.88 4.88
N ARG A 27 -0.20 6.58 5.73
CA ARG A 27 1.19 6.45 5.28
C ARG A 27 1.38 5.06 4.70
N VAL A 28 1.72 4.99 3.41
CA VAL A 28 1.96 3.72 2.69
C VAL A 28 2.99 2.81 3.39
N LYS A 29 3.97 3.39 4.10
CA LYS A 29 4.99 2.64 4.85
C LYS A 29 4.44 1.83 6.04
N ASP A 30 3.24 2.17 6.51
CA ASP A 30 2.59 1.50 7.63
C ASP A 30 1.67 0.36 7.14
N TYR A 31 1.58 0.15 5.82
CA TYR A 31 0.79 -0.93 5.23
C TYR A 31 1.47 -2.29 5.42
N PRO A 32 0.69 -3.38 5.53
CA PRO A 32 1.24 -4.73 5.45
C PRO A 32 2.06 -4.91 4.17
N GLN A 33 3.34 -5.25 4.31
CA GLN A 33 4.20 -5.50 3.17
C GLN A 33 3.88 -6.86 2.56
N VAL A 34 3.49 -6.86 1.28
CA VAL A 34 3.28 -8.09 0.49
C VAL A 34 4.31 -8.13 -0.64
N SER A 35 5.01 -9.25 -0.77
CA SER A 35 5.98 -9.47 -1.84
C SER A 35 5.59 -10.72 -2.64
N PHE A 36 5.38 -10.57 -3.94
CA PHE A 36 5.07 -11.68 -4.84
C PHE A 36 5.87 -11.55 -6.14
N ARG A 37 6.18 -12.68 -6.76
CA ARG A 37 6.87 -12.72 -8.05
C ARG A 37 5.83 -12.66 -9.17
N LEU A 38 6.08 -11.82 -10.16
CA LEU A 38 5.26 -11.69 -11.35
C LEU A 38 6.03 -12.14 -12.60
N PRO A 39 5.34 -12.72 -13.60
CA PRO A 39 5.89 -12.79 -14.95
C PRO A 39 6.34 -11.41 -15.43
N ARG A 40 7.46 -11.35 -16.16
CA ARG A 40 8.03 -10.08 -16.67
C ARG A 40 6.99 -9.23 -17.41
N THR A 41 6.24 -9.86 -18.30
CA THR A 41 5.17 -9.21 -19.08
C THR A 41 4.09 -8.55 -18.21
N ALA A 42 3.72 -9.16 -17.08
CA ALA A 42 2.74 -8.60 -16.16
C ALA A 42 3.30 -7.41 -15.38
N ARG A 43 4.57 -7.51 -14.93
CA ARG A 43 5.27 -6.41 -14.27
C ARG A 43 5.38 -5.19 -15.19
N ASP A 44 5.76 -5.40 -16.44
CA ASP A 44 5.97 -4.31 -17.39
C ASP A 44 4.65 -3.58 -17.71
N LYS A 45 3.55 -4.33 -17.85
CA LYS A 45 2.19 -3.76 -17.95
C LYS A 45 1.83 -2.93 -16.71
N LEU A 46 2.08 -3.44 -15.51
CA LEU A 46 1.79 -2.71 -14.25
C LEU A 46 2.60 -1.40 -14.15
N VAL A 47 3.87 -1.43 -14.52
CA VAL A 47 4.74 -0.24 -14.57
C VAL A 47 4.23 0.76 -15.60
N ALA A 48 3.88 0.32 -16.80
CA ALA A 48 3.35 1.18 -17.85
C ALA A 48 2.02 1.83 -17.45
N LEU A 49 1.09 1.03 -16.89
CA LEU A 49 -0.19 1.52 -16.39
C LEU A 49 -0.01 2.57 -15.30
N SER A 50 0.89 2.32 -14.34
CA SER A 50 1.20 3.28 -13.26
C SER A 50 1.67 4.63 -13.80
N LYS A 51 2.44 4.65 -14.89
CA LYS A 51 2.88 5.88 -15.55
C LYS A 51 1.73 6.61 -16.24
N ILE A 52 0.87 5.88 -16.97
CA ILE A 52 -0.26 6.45 -17.72
C ILE A 52 -1.32 7.04 -16.78
N THR A 53 -1.71 6.28 -15.76
CA THR A 53 -2.75 6.69 -14.80
C THR A 53 -2.24 7.65 -13.74
N LYS A 54 -0.91 7.85 -13.66
CA LYS A 54 -0.23 8.61 -12.60
C LYS A 54 -0.56 8.10 -11.20
N GLN A 55 -0.89 6.82 -11.07
CA GLN A 55 -1.18 6.17 -9.80
C GLN A 55 -0.03 5.25 -9.38
N PRO A 56 0.24 5.11 -8.07
CA PRO A 56 1.21 4.13 -7.59
C PRO A 56 0.72 2.70 -7.86
N GLN A 57 1.66 1.78 -8.09
CA GLN A 57 1.35 0.38 -8.46
C GLN A 57 0.47 -0.33 -7.44
N TRP A 58 0.65 -0.09 -6.14
CA TRP A 58 -0.19 -0.68 -5.10
C TRP A 58 -1.66 -0.29 -5.25
N ARG A 59 -1.94 0.95 -5.66
CA ARG A 59 -3.31 1.46 -5.83
C ARG A 59 -3.99 0.80 -7.03
N LEU A 60 -3.24 0.59 -8.12
CA LEU A 60 -3.72 -0.18 -9.26
C LEU A 60 -4.07 -1.61 -8.86
N ILE A 61 -3.27 -2.27 -8.01
CA ILE A 61 -3.56 -3.62 -7.52
C ILE A 61 -4.86 -3.63 -6.71
N VAL A 62 -5.00 -2.74 -5.73
CA VAL A 62 -6.21 -2.62 -4.90
C VAL A 62 -7.45 -2.36 -5.77
N GLU A 63 -7.38 -1.40 -6.68
CA GLU A 63 -8.50 -1.08 -7.56
C GLU A 63 -8.87 -2.24 -8.49
N SER A 64 -7.87 -2.97 -8.99
CA SER A 64 -8.08 -4.17 -9.81
C SER A 64 -8.79 -5.27 -9.02
N MET A 65 -8.43 -5.46 -7.74
CA MET A 65 -9.11 -6.40 -6.85
C MET A 65 -10.56 -5.99 -6.63
N GLU A 66 -10.84 -4.72 -6.33
CA GLU A 66 -12.21 -4.22 -6.13
C GLU A 66 -13.08 -4.37 -7.39
N ARG A 67 -12.51 -4.12 -8.57
CA ARG A 67 -13.20 -4.36 -9.85
C ARG A 67 -13.49 -5.85 -10.04
N TYR A 68 -12.51 -6.72 -9.80
CA TYR A 68 -12.70 -8.17 -9.86
C TYR A 68 -13.81 -8.65 -8.89
N LEU A 69 -13.82 -8.14 -7.65
CA LEU A 69 -14.86 -8.43 -6.65
C LEU A 69 -16.24 -7.95 -7.08
N ARG A 70 -16.32 -6.81 -7.76
CA ARG A 70 -17.56 -6.25 -8.30
C ARG A 70 -18.12 -7.05 -9.46
N ASP A 71 -17.29 -7.79 -10.18
CA ASP A 71 -17.71 -8.55 -11.36
C ASP A 71 -17.99 -10.04 -11.03
N LEU A 72 -17.57 -10.50 -9.85
CA LEU A 72 -17.80 -11.87 -9.36
C LEU A 72 -19.30 -12.22 -9.26
N PRO A 73 -19.72 -13.44 -9.61
CA PRO A 73 -21.07 -13.94 -9.36
C PRO A 73 -21.47 -13.89 -7.87
N ARG A 74 -22.78 -13.72 -7.59
CA ARG A 74 -23.28 -13.53 -6.22
C ARG A 74 -22.91 -14.69 -5.28
N ASN A 75 -23.03 -15.92 -5.74
CA ASN A 75 -22.63 -17.13 -5.02
C ASN A 75 -21.15 -17.14 -4.64
N GLU A 76 -20.27 -16.67 -5.53
CA GLU A 76 -18.83 -16.57 -5.27
C GLU A 76 -18.50 -15.45 -4.27
N ARG A 77 -19.18 -14.29 -4.36
CA ARG A 77 -19.06 -13.24 -3.35
C ARG A 77 -19.47 -13.70 -1.96
N ILE A 78 -20.57 -14.47 -1.85
CA ILE A 78 -21.01 -15.06 -0.58
C ILE A 78 -19.94 -16.02 -0.02
N LYS A 79 -19.35 -16.86 -0.89
CA LYS A 79 -18.26 -17.77 -0.50
C LYS A 79 -17.05 -16.99 0.03
N LEU A 80 -16.65 -15.92 -0.65
CA LEU A 80 -15.56 -15.06 -0.22
C LEU A 80 -15.84 -14.40 1.15
N ALA A 81 -17.05 -13.86 1.36
CA ALA A 81 -17.44 -13.26 2.64
C ALA A 81 -17.37 -14.26 3.81
N ARG A 82 -17.72 -15.53 3.55
CA ARG A 82 -17.57 -16.61 4.53
C ARG A 82 -16.10 -16.91 4.85
N LEU A 83 -15.20 -16.85 3.87
CA LEU A 83 -13.77 -17.06 4.08
C LEU A 83 -13.14 -15.92 4.90
N LEU A 84 -13.49 -14.67 4.57
CA LEU A 84 -12.99 -13.50 5.30
C LEU A 84 -13.44 -13.48 6.77
N SER A 85 -14.69 -13.86 7.05
CA SER A 85 -15.21 -13.92 8.44
C SER A 85 -14.58 -15.04 9.29
N ARG A 86 -14.04 -16.10 8.66
CA ARG A 86 -13.23 -17.12 9.35
C ARG A 86 -11.82 -16.60 9.66
N SER A 87 -11.18 -15.92 8.71
CA SER A 87 -9.84 -15.38 8.90
C SER A 87 -9.76 -14.36 10.04
N LYS A 88 -10.80 -13.52 10.21
CA LYS A 88 -10.88 -12.55 11.32
C LYS A 88 -10.96 -13.20 12.71
N ARG A 89 -11.45 -14.44 12.82
CA ARG A 89 -11.56 -15.16 14.10
C ARG A 89 -10.26 -15.80 14.56
N VAL A 90 -9.27 -15.95 13.67
CA VAL A 90 -7.99 -16.62 13.99
C VAL A 90 -6.92 -15.62 14.44
N GLN A 91 -7.15 -14.32 14.25
CA GLN A 91 -6.22 -13.24 14.61
C GLN A 91 -6.57 -12.54 15.93
N HIS A 92 -7.52 -13.08 16.70
CA HIS A 92 -7.93 -12.60 18.01
C HIS A 92 -7.65 -13.65 19.08
#